data_AF-A0A672J4Z2-F1
#
_entry.id   AF-A0A672J4Z2-F1
#
_cell.length_a   1.000
_cell.length_b   1.000
_cell.length_c   1.000
_cell.angle_alpha   90.00
_cell.angle_beta   90.00
_cell.angle_gamma   90.00
#
_symmetry.space_group_name_H-M   'P 1'
#
loop_
_entity.id
_entity.type
_entity.pdbx_description
1 polymer ?
#
loop_
_entity_poly.entity_id
_entity_poly.type
_entity_poly.pdbx_seq_one_letter_code
_entity_poly.pdbx_strand_id
1 'polypeptide(L)'
;MIICTMPDSWPLLDYADYGCYCGMGGSGTPVDELDRCCEVHDQCYTDAMQHSECWPILDNPYTEFYDFRCDEPNRAITCGSGNDECEMFICECDRKAAECFARSPWNPENDCAYCELKDKMRKMENAS
;
A
#
# COMPACT_ATOMS: atom_id res chain seq x y z
N MET A 1 -3.12 -4.28 7.95
CA MET A 1 -3.34 -5.45 7.07
C MET A 1 -2.06 -6.08 6.54
N ILE A 2 -1.09 -5.30 6.03
CA ILE A 2 0.18 -5.83 5.47
C ILE A 2 0.92 -6.80 6.41
N ILE A 3 1.04 -6.47 7.70
CA ILE A 3 1.68 -7.36 8.70
C ILE A 3 0.96 -8.72 8.84
N CYS A 4 -0.35 -8.79 8.58
CA CYS A 4 -1.09 -10.05 8.60
C CYS A 4 -0.63 -11.00 7.48
N THR A 5 -0.47 -10.46 6.27
CA THR A 5 -0.12 -11.25 5.08
C THR A 5 1.39 -11.47 4.96
N MET A 6 2.19 -10.55 5.50
CA MET A 6 3.65 -10.55 5.48
C MET A 6 4.21 -10.16 6.87
N PRO A 7 4.29 -11.11 7.82
CA PRO A 7 4.66 -10.83 9.21
C PRO A 7 6.07 -10.29 9.39
N ASP A 8 7.00 -10.66 8.51
CA ASP A 8 8.41 -10.30 8.57
C ASP A 8 8.73 -8.99 7.83
N SER A 9 7.71 -8.35 7.22
CA SER A 9 7.87 -7.07 6.52
C SER A 9 7.96 -5.89 7.47
N TRP A 10 8.51 -4.78 6.97
CA TRP A 10 8.53 -3.48 7.62
C TRP A 10 7.72 -2.50 6.76
N PRO A 11 6.38 -2.45 6.86
CA PRO A 11 5.56 -1.85 5.81
C PRO A 11 5.88 -0.39 5.46
N LEU A 12 6.24 0.41 6.47
CA LEU A 12 6.63 1.81 6.26
C LEU A 12 7.99 1.97 5.56
N LEU A 13 8.91 1.01 5.72
CA LEU A 13 10.21 1.05 5.06
C LEU A 13 10.14 0.37 3.69
N ASP A 14 9.42 -0.74 3.59
CA ASP A 14 9.44 -1.57 2.39
C ASP A 14 8.51 -1.04 1.28
N TYR A 15 7.41 -0.35 1.64
CA TYR A 15 6.32 -0.05 0.69
C TYR A 15 5.84 1.42 0.67
N ALA A 16 6.31 2.30 1.57
CA ALA A 16 5.82 3.68 1.60
C ALA A 16 6.54 4.63 0.62
N ASP A 17 7.63 4.17 0.00
CA ASP A 17 8.43 4.92 -0.99
C ASP A 17 9.07 3.94 -1.99
N TYR A 18 8.23 3.22 -2.73
CA TYR A 18 8.64 2.16 -3.66
C TYR A 18 8.05 2.41 -5.05
N GLY A 19 8.89 2.28 -6.08
CA GLY A 19 8.47 2.40 -7.47
C GLY A 19 7.91 3.78 -7.82
N CYS A 20 6.85 3.81 -8.61
CA CYS A 20 6.20 5.03 -9.10
C CYS A 20 4.89 5.35 -8.40
N TYR A 21 4.29 4.41 -7.66
CA TYR A 21 2.96 4.53 -7.05
C TYR A 21 2.92 4.19 -5.56
N CYS A 22 3.82 3.36 -5.04
CA CYS A 22 3.78 3.04 -3.61
C CYS A 22 4.33 4.20 -2.77
N GLY A 23 3.44 5.09 -2.31
CA GLY A 23 3.78 6.25 -1.51
C GLY A 23 2.78 7.40 -1.69
N MET A 24 3.23 8.64 -1.44
CA MET A 24 2.37 9.79 -1.66
C MET A 24 2.35 10.20 -3.14
N GLY A 25 1.19 10.02 -3.76
CA GLY A 25 0.98 10.29 -5.17
C GLY A 25 1.49 9.14 -6.04
N GLY A 26 1.27 9.25 -7.35
CA GLY A 26 1.69 8.22 -8.28
C GLY A 26 1.47 8.65 -9.71
N SER A 27 2.40 8.31 -10.60
CA SER A 27 2.27 8.63 -12.02
C SER A 27 3.23 7.80 -12.87
N GLY A 28 2.90 7.66 -14.15
CA GLY A 28 3.76 6.99 -15.12
C GLY A 28 3.35 5.56 -15.37
N THR A 29 4.31 4.64 -15.36
CA THR A 29 4.07 3.21 -15.61
C THR A 29 4.69 2.44 -14.45
N PRO A 30 3.95 1.53 -13.80
CA PRO A 30 4.47 0.74 -12.69
C PRO A 30 5.74 -0.01 -13.09
N VAL A 31 6.74 0.00 -12.19
CA VAL A 31 8.05 -0.60 -12.47
C VAL A 31 8.05 -2.13 -12.32
N ASP A 32 7.09 -2.67 -11.56
CA ASP A 32 6.86 -4.10 -11.38
C ASP A 32 5.43 -4.39 -10.85
N GLU A 33 5.15 -5.65 -10.52
CA GLU A 33 3.85 -6.09 -10.00
C GLU A 33 3.53 -5.50 -8.61
N LEU A 34 4.54 -5.25 -7.77
CA LEU A 34 4.32 -4.65 -6.45
C LEU A 34 3.88 -3.19 -6.61
N ASP A 35 4.55 -2.45 -7.48
CA ASP A 35 4.18 -1.08 -7.83
C ASP A 35 2.78 -1.00 -8.48
N ARG A 36 2.43 -2.01 -9.30
CA ARG A 36 1.07 -2.16 -9.86
C ARG A 36 0.01 -2.38 -8.77
N CYS A 37 0.33 -3.10 -7.69
CA CYS A 37 -0.59 -3.21 -6.55
C CYS A 37 -0.92 -1.84 -5.95
N CYS A 38 0.08 -0.95 -5.84
CA CYS A 38 -0.10 0.40 -5.32
C CYS A 38 -0.91 1.28 -6.28
N GLU A 39 -0.68 1.19 -7.59
CA GLU A 39 -1.50 1.89 -8.58
C GLU A 39 -2.99 1.51 -8.47
N VAL A 40 -3.28 0.21 -8.32
CA VAL A 40 -4.66 -0.28 -8.15
C VAL A 40 -5.24 0.18 -6.80
N HIS A 41 -4.42 0.26 -5.75
CA HIS A 41 -4.83 0.78 -4.45
C HIS A 41 -5.18 2.28 -4.51
N ASP A 42 -4.35 3.10 -5.17
CA ASP A 42 -4.61 4.52 -5.42
C ASP A 42 -5.92 4.74 -6.20
N GLN A 43 -6.17 3.91 -7.20
CA GLN A 43 -7.43 3.94 -7.95
C GLN A 43 -8.62 3.57 -7.06
N CYS A 44 -8.46 2.55 -6.21
CA CYS A 44 -9.50 2.16 -5.25
C CYS A 44 -9.82 3.30 -4.26
N TYR A 45 -8.80 4.00 -3.76
CA TYR A 45 -9.00 5.18 -2.90
C TYR A 45 -9.66 6.35 -3.65
N THR A 46 -9.31 6.55 -4.92
CA THR A 46 -9.95 7.55 -5.79
C THR A 46 -11.43 7.24 -6.00
N ASP A 47 -11.78 5.97 -6.15
CA ASP A 47 -13.17 5.51 -6.26
C ASP A 47 -13.91 5.66 -4.92
N ALA A 48 -13.26 5.34 -3.80
CA ALA A 48 -13.82 5.53 -2.46
C ALA A 48 -14.21 7.00 -2.21
N MET A 49 -13.34 7.94 -2.60
CA MET A 49 -13.62 9.38 -2.50
C MET A 49 -14.78 9.86 -3.38
N GLN A 50 -15.21 9.06 -4.36
CA GLN A 50 -16.34 9.35 -5.25
C GLN A 50 -17.58 8.51 -4.92
N HIS A 51 -17.48 7.57 -3.99
CA HIS A 51 -18.57 6.69 -3.58
C HIS A 51 -19.69 7.51 -2.94
N SER A 52 -20.95 7.26 -3.29
CA SER A 52 -22.09 8.07 -2.83
C SER A 52 -22.30 8.03 -1.30
N GLU A 53 -21.85 6.95 -0.70
CA GLU A 53 -21.98 6.59 0.71
C GLU A 53 -20.74 7.00 1.51
N CYS A 54 -19.66 7.42 0.84
CA CYS A 54 -18.50 8.02 1.48
C CYS A 54 -18.63 9.55 1.41
N TRP A 55 -18.73 10.22 2.56
CA TRP A 55 -18.80 11.67 2.60
C TRP A 55 -17.38 12.25 2.69
N PRO A 56 -16.84 12.91 1.65
CA PRO A 56 -15.40 13.22 1.60
C PRO A 56 -14.84 14.14 2.70
N ILE A 57 -15.71 14.78 3.49
CA ILE A 57 -15.32 15.62 4.64
C ILE A 57 -15.05 14.77 5.89
N LEU A 58 -15.74 13.64 6.03
CA LEU A 58 -15.68 12.76 7.20
C LEU A 58 -14.95 11.46 6.85
N ASP A 59 -15.24 10.90 5.68
CA ASP A 59 -14.88 9.54 5.30
C ASP A 59 -13.75 9.53 4.27
N ASN A 60 -12.63 10.12 4.66
CA ASN A 60 -11.41 10.10 3.85
C ASN A 60 -10.72 8.73 4.01
N PRO A 61 -10.39 8.01 2.91
CA PRO A 61 -9.80 6.66 3.00
C PRO A 61 -8.43 6.60 3.69
N TYR A 62 -7.76 7.73 3.90
CA TYR A 62 -6.52 7.81 4.69
C TYR A 62 -6.75 7.93 6.20
N THR A 63 -7.96 8.27 6.65
CA THR A 63 -8.29 8.53 8.07
C THR A 63 -9.51 7.78 8.58
N GLU A 64 -10.32 7.22 7.69
CA GLU A 64 -11.51 6.44 8.06
C GLU A 64 -11.12 5.18 8.82
N PHE A 65 -11.82 4.91 9.91
CA PHE A 65 -11.65 3.70 10.68
C PHE A 65 -12.66 2.66 10.22
N TYR A 66 -12.20 1.44 10.00
CA TYR A 66 -13.06 0.32 9.66
C TYR A 66 -12.65 -0.92 10.47
N ASP A 67 -13.58 -1.84 10.67
CA ASP A 67 -13.30 -3.12 11.32
C ASP A 67 -12.69 -4.12 10.33
N PHE A 68 -11.66 -4.83 10.77
CA PHE A 68 -11.13 -6.00 10.07
C PHE A 68 -10.61 -7.05 11.06
N ARG A 69 -10.41 -8.27 10.58
CA ARG A 69 -9.77 -9.35 11.33
C ARG A 69 -8.64 -9.98 10.52
N CYS A 70 -7.60 -10.41 11.23
CA CYS A 70 -6.53 -11.23 10.70
C CYS A 70 -6.64 -12.65 11.29
N ASP A 71 -6.77 -13.65 10.42
CA ASP A 71 -6.53 -15.05 10.75
C ASP A 71 -5.04 -15.32 10.56
N GLU A 72 -4.25 -15.08 11.62
CA GLU A 72 -2.78 -15.16 11.58
C GLU A 72 -2.26 -16.53 11.08
N PRO A 73 -2.80 -17.70 11.51
CA PRO A 73 -2.39 -18.99 10.98
C PRO A 73 -2.50 -19.13 9.45
N ASN A 74 -3.57 -18.56 8.88
CA ASN A 74 -3.84 -18.66 7.45
C ASN A 74 -3.38 -17.42 6.66
N ARG A 75 -2.87 -16.39 7.36
CA ARG A 75 -2.49 -15.08 6.80
C ARG A 75 -3.63 -14.47 5.98
N ALA A 76 -4.87 -14.67 6.44
CA ALA A 76 -6.07 -14.27 5.73
C ALA A 76 -6.72 -13.08 6.45
N ILE A 77 -7.14 -12.08 5.67
CA ILE A 77 -7.81 -10.89 6.19
C ILE A 77 -9.31 -11.00 5.87
N THR A 78 -10.15 -10.51 6.77
CA THR A 78 -11.59 -10.38 6.53
C THR A 78 -12.06 -9.01 7.00
N CYS A 79 -12.77 -8.28 6.13
CA CYS A 79 -13.44 -7.03 6.51
C CYS A 79 -14.64 -7.31 7.41
N GLY A 80 -14.81 -6.49 8.44
CA GLY A 80 -15.82 -6.67 9.47
C GLY A 80 -17.23 -6.54 8.91
N SER A 81 -18.12 -7.46 9.25
CA SER A 81 -19.54 -7.39 8.83
C SER A 81 -20.32 -6.24 9.50
N GLY A 82 -19.70 -5.54 10.45
CA GLY A 82 -20.25 -4.35 11.10
C GLY A 82 -19.96 -3.05 10.35
N ASN A 83 -19.05 -3.09 9.37
CA ASN A 83 -18.72 -1.93 8.55
C ASN A 83 -19.95 -1.49 7.75
N ASP A 84 -20.17 -0.18 7.69
CA ASP A 84 -21.05 0.41 6.71
C ASP A 84 -20.48 0.29 5.29
N GLU A 85 -21.19 0.83 4.31
CA GLU A 85 -20.83 0.68 2.91
C GLU A 85 -19.48 1.37 2.57
N CYS A 86 -19.21 2.54 3.17
CA CYS A 86 -17.96 3.25 2.95
C CYS A 86 -16.78 2.55 3.64
N GLU A 87 -16.95 2.23 4.92
CA GLU A 87 -15.97 1.50 5.73
C GLU A 87 -15.62 0.14 5.07
N MET A 88 -16.62 -0.57 4.54
CA MET A 88 -16.42 -1.84 3.84
C MET A 88 -15.65 -1.65 2.53
N PHE A 89 -15.98 -0.61 1.76
CA PHE A 89 -15.31 -0.32 0.51
C PHE A 89 -13.81 -0.04 0.73
N ILE A 90 -13.48 0.84 1.68
CA ILE A 90 -12.10 1.20 2.01
C ILE A 90 -11.36 -0.01 2.59
N CYS A 91 -11.99 -0.76 3.50
CA CYS A 91 -11.41 -1.99 4.04
C CYS A 91 -11.04 -2.99 2.93
N GLU A 92 -11.89 -3.16 1.91
CA GLU A 92 -11.63 -4.05 0.79
C GLU A 92 -10.52 -3.54 -0.14
N CYS A 93 -10.34 -2.22 -0.28
CA CYS A 93 -9.16 -1.65 -0.95
C CYS A 93 -7.87 -2.10 -0.24
N ASP A 94 -7.80 -1.91 1.07
CA ASP A 94 -6.62 -2.23 1.88
C ASP A 94 -6.37 -3.74 1.97
N ARG A 95 -7.43 -4.54 2.05
CA ARG A 95 -7.34 -6.00 2.06
C ARG A 95 -6.71 -6.50 0.77
N LYS A 96 -7.21 -6.03 -0.37
CA LYS A 96 -6.72 -6.44 -1.69
C LYS A 96 -5.28 -5.98 -1.92
N ALA A 97 -4.92 -4.77 -1.50
CA ALA A 97 -3.54 -4.29 -1.57
C ALA A 97 -2.60 -5.18 -0.74
N ALA A 98 -2.95 -5.47 0.51
CA ALA A 98 -2.13 -6.33 1.38
C ALA A 98 -1.98 -7.76 0.84
N GLU A 99 -3.02 -8.33 0.23
CA GLU A 99 -2.96 -9.64 -0.43
C GLU A 99 -2.17 -9.61 -1.74
N CYS A 100 -2.19 -8.49 -2.47
CA CYS A 100 -1.41 -8.28 -3.68
C CYS A 100 0.08 -8.17 -3.35
N PHE A 101 0.44 -7.40 -2.32
CA PHE A 101 1.83 -7.27 -1.86
C PHE A 101 2.40 -8.64 -1.46
N ALA A 102 1.63 -9.47 -0.75
CA ALA A 102 2.08 -10.79 -0.32
C ALA A 102 2.37 -11.80 -1.45
N ARG A 103 1.89 -11.52 -2.67
CA ARG A 103 2.13 -12.35 -3.87
C ARG A 103 3.13 -11.72 -4.83
N SER A 104 3.52 -10.47 -4.58
CA SER A 104 4.38 -9.69 -5.45
C SER A 104 5.80 -9.66 -4.87
N PRO A 105 6.84 -10.02 -5.64
CA PRO A 105 8.21 -9.93 -5.17
C PRO A 105 8.58 -8.48 -4.87
N TRP A 106 9.26 -8.25 -3.73
CA TRP A 106 9.87 -6.96 -3.43
C TRP A 106 11.27 -6.88 -4.07
N ASN A 107 11.53 -5.81 -4.81
CA ASN A 107 12.83 -5.55 -5.45
C ASN A 107 13.52 -4.35 -4.80
N PRO A 108 14.65 -4.52 -4.09
CA PRO A 108 15.36 -3.40 -3.46
C PRO A 108 15.80 -2.33 -4.46
N GLU A 109 16.01 -2.65 -5.74
CA GLU A 109 16.41 -1.63 -6.72
C GLU A 109 15.30 -0.63 -7.06
N ASN A 110 14.05 -0.98 -6.74
CA ASN A 110 12.89 -0.12 -6.93
C ASN A 110 12.49 0.63 -5.64
N ASP A 111 13.18 0.40 -4.53
CA ASP A 111 13.04 1.19 -3.30
C ASP A 111 13.74 2.55 -3.48
N CYS A 112 12.99 3.64 -3.38
CA CYS A 112 13.49 5.00 -3.57
C CYS A 112 14.44 5.41 -2.44
N ALA A 113 14.23 4.94 -1.20
CA ALA A 113 15.17 5.17 -0.10
C ALA A 113 16.52 4.48 -0.38
N TYR A 114 16.48 3.27 -0.96
CA TYR A 114 17.69 2.58 -1.41
C TYR A 114 18.37 3.29 -2.60
N CYS A 115 17.60 3.85 -3.54
CA CYS A 115 18.13 4.66 -4.64
C CYS A 115 18.91 5.87 -4.12
N GLU A 116 18.34 6.62 -3.17
CA GLU A 116 19.04 7.76 -2.56
C GLU A 116 20.33 7.34 -1.84
N LEU A 117 20.31 6.22 -1.12
CA LEU A 117 21.47 5.69 -0.42
C LEU A 117 22.57 5.27 -1.40
N LYS A 118 22.22 4.54 -2.47
CA LYS A 118 23.15 4.17 -3.54
C LYS A 118 23.77 5.41 -4.20
N ASP A 119 22.98 6.43 -4.50
CA ASP A 119 23.48 7.67 -5.07
C ASP A 119 24.43 8.41 -4.14
N LYS A 120 24.13 8.45 -2.83
CA LYS A 120 25.03 9.01 -1.81
C LYS A 120 26.34 8.21 -1.73
N MET A 121 26.28 6.88 -1.73
CA MET A 121 27.46 6.01 -1.72
C MET A 121 28.34 6.20 -2.97
N ARG A 122 27.74 6.20 -4.15
CA ARG A 122 28.45 6.43 -5.42
C ARG A 122 29.11 7.81 -5.45
N LYS A 123 28.47 8.84 -4.91
CA LYS A 123 29.07 10.19 -4.79
C LYS A 123 30.27 10.20 -3.84
N MET A 124 30.25 9.41 -2.75
CA MET A 124 31.39 9.28 -1.83
C MET A 124 32.56 8.54 -2.46
N GLU A 125 32.31 7.45 -3.19
CA GLU A 125 33.36 6.67 -3.89
C GLU A 125 34.05 7.46 -5.01
N ASN A 126 33.32 8.35 -5.69
CA ASN A 126 33.90 9.21 -6.74
C ASN A 126 34.53 10.50 -6.20
N ALA A 127 34.45 10.75 -4.88
CA ALA A 127 35.05 11.90 -4.22
C ALA A 127 36.41 11.59 -3.55
N SER A 128 36.87 10.34 -3.63
CA SER A 128 38.18 9.84 -3.18
C SER A 128 39.12 9.52 -4.34
#